data_AF-A0A022R9F5-F1
#
_entry.id   AF-A0A022R9F5-F1
#
_cell.length_a   1.000
_cell.length_b   1.000
_cell.length_c   1.000
_cell.angle_alpha   90.00
_cell.angle_beta   90.00
_cell.angle_gamma   90.00
#
_symmetry.space_group_name_H-M   'P 1'
#
loop_
_entity.id
_entity.type
_entity.pdbx_description
1 polymer ?
#
loop_
_entity_poly.entity_id
_entity_poly.type
_entity_poly.pdbx_seq_one_letter_code
_entity_poly.pdbx_strand_id
1 'polypeptide(L)'
;MEAVNSYKHGEEDEAAVVAMAACGAYMLPMALNAAVELDVFEIIAAAGDGARLSSSDIASRFPTAADGTAVMLESMLHMLAAHSLLICSVENGGGGVRRYGIAPAGKFF
;
A
#
# COMPACT_ATOMS: atom_id res chain seq x y z
N MET A 1 1.32 -11.56 46.10
CA MET A 1 2.41 -10.96 45.30
C MET A 1 2.29 -11.50 43.89
N GLU A 2 1.24 -11.09 43.16
CA GLU A 2 0.90 -11.58 41.80
C GLU A 2 0.49 -10.44 40.85
N ALA A 3 0.55 -9.19 41.29
CA ALA A 3 0.24 -8.05 40.42
C ALA A 3 1.41 -7.67 39.50
N VAL A 4 2.65 -8.08 39.79
CA VAL A 4 3.86 -7.59 39.10
C VAL A 4 4.11 -8.30 37.76
N ASN A 5 3.51 -9.47 37.51
CA ASN A 5 3.76 -10.26 36.30
C ASN A 5 2.90 -9.85 35.10
N SER A 6 1.75 -9.19 35.30
CA SER A 6 0.93 -8.70 34.17
C SER A 6 1.45 -7.39 33.59
N TYR A 7 2.15 -6.56 34.37
CA TYR A 7 2.70 -5.29 33.88
C TYR A 7 3.92 -5.46 32.97
N LYS A 8 4.80 -6.43 33.27
CA LYS A 8 5.99 -6.68 32.43
C LYS A 8 5.67 -7.18 31.03
N HIS A 9 4.60 -7.98 30.87
CA HIS A 9 4.20 -8.50 29.57
C HIS A 9 3.73 -7.38 28.63
N GLY A 10 2.99 -6.39 29.17
CA GLY A 10 2.52 -5.24 28.39
C GLY A 10 3.65 -4.31 27.93
N GLU A 11 4.66 -4.07 28.77
CA GLU A 11 5.82 -3.23 28.41
C GLU A 11 6.68 -3.87 27.29
N GLU A 12 6.88 -5.19 27.34
CA GLU A 12 7.62 -5.93 26.32
C GLU A 12 6.86 -5.96 24.98
N ASP A 13 5.54 -6.12 25.01
CA ASP A 13 4.68 -6.07 23.82
C ASP A 13 4.68 -4.68 23.18
N GLU A 14 4.57 -3.61 23.98
CA GLU A 14 4.66 -2.23 23.48
C GLU A 14 6.03 -1.95 22.85
N ALA A 15 7.12 -2.38 23.51
CA ALA A 15 8.47 -2.24 22.97
C ALA A 15 8.64 -3.01 21.64
N ALA A 16 8.04 -4.19 21.52
CA ALA A 16 8.06 -4.97 20.28
C ALA A 16 7.31 -4.25 19.15
N VAL A 17 6.15 -3.65 19.42
CA VAL A 17 5.39 -2.85 18.44
C VAL A 17 6.19 -1.63 17.99
N VAL A 18 6.85 -0.93 18.91
CA VAL A 18 7.72 0.21 18.59
C VAL A 18 8.89 -0.22 17.72
N ALA A 19 9.56 -1.33 18.05
CA ALA A 19 10.66 -1.86 17.25
C ALA A 19 10.21 -2.22 15.83
N MET A 20 9.05 -2.88 15.69
CA MET A 20 8.49 -3.20 14.37
C MET A 20 8.14 -1.94 13.57
N ALA A 21 7.51 -0.94 14.21
CA ALA A 21 7.20 0.33 13.55
C ALA A 21 8.47 1.08 13.11
N ALA A 22 9.51 1.09 13.94
CA ALA A 22 10.81 1.69 13.61
C ALA A 22 11.47 1.00 12.42
N CYS A 23 11.45 -0.34 12.36
CA CYS A 23 11.92 -1.10 11.22
C CYS A 23 11.14 -0.81 9.93
N GLY A 24 9.85 -0.48 10.04
CA GLY A 24 8.99 -0.19 8.90
C GLY A 24 8.87 1.29 8.52
N ALA A 25 9.42 2.21 9.31
CA ALA A 25 9.13 3.65 9.22
C ALA A 25 9.49 4.26 7.85
N TYR A 26 10.49 3.70 7.16
CA TYR A 26 10.95 4.18 5.87
C TYR A 26 10.21 3.53 4.68
N MET A 27 9.38 2.52 4.90
CA MET A 27 8.67 1.82 3.81
C MET A 27 7.68 2.73 3.09
N LEU A 28 6.89 3.51 3.82
CA LEU A 28 5.92 4.44 3.24
C LEU A 28 6.58 5.52 2.37
N PRO A 29 7.56 6.32 2.85
CA PRO A 29 8.17 7.35 2.02
C PRO A 29 8.87 6.78 0.78
N MET A 30 9.49 5.59 0.88
CA MET A 30 10.05 4.92 -0.31
C MET A 30 8.98 4.52 -1.32
N ALA A 31 7.87 3.94 -0.86
CA ALA A 31 6.77 3.53 -1.73
C ALA A 31 6.09 4.72 -2.39
N LEU A 32 5.92 5.81 -1.65
CA LEU A 32 5.38 7.06 -2.19
C LEU A 32 6.31 7.65 -3.25
N ASN A 33 7.62 7.72 -2.96
CA ASN A 33 8.60 8.20 -3.93
C ASN A 33 8.57 7.38 -5.22
N ALA A 34 8.59 6.05 -5.11
CA ALA A 34 8.51 5.16 -6.26
C ALA A 34 7.19 5.32 -7.04
N ALA A 35 6.06 5.49 -6.35
CA ALA A 35 4.78 5.69 -7.00
C ALA A 35 4.70 7.01 -7.79
N VAL A 36 5.37 8.06 -7.30
CA VAL A 36 5.52 9.34 -8.03
C VAL A 36 6.47 9.16 -9.22
N GLU A 37 7.64 8.54 -9.03
CA GLU A 37 8.61 8.31 -10.11
C GLU A 37 8.08 7.42 -11.24
N LEU A 38 7.15 6.52 -10.91
CA LEU A 38 6.49 5.62 -11.87
C LEU A 38 5.14 6.17 -12.36
N ASP A 39 4.82 7.44 -12.08
CA ASP A 39 3.57 8.10 -12.52
C ASP A 39 2.30 7.29 -12.16
N VAL A 40 2.31 6.55 -11.05
CA VAL A 40 1.22 5.62 -10.70
C VAL A 40 -0.08 6.37 -10.44
N PHE A 41 0.00 7.53 -9.79
CA PHE A 41 -1.17 8.39 -9.56
C PHE A 41 -1.75 8.86 -10.89
N GLU A 42 -0.91 9.35 -11.80
CA GLU A 42 -1.33 9.78 -13.14
C GLU A 42 -1.91 8.63 -13.97
N ILE A 43 -1.33 7.43 -13.91
CA ILE A 43 -1.86 6.23 -14.59
C ILE A 43 -3.29 5.92 -14.12
N ILE A 44 -3.54 6.00 -12.81
CA ILE A 44 -4.88 5.76 -12.25
C ILE A 44 -5.82 6.92 -12.61
N ALA A 45 -5.36 8.17 -12.57
CA ALA A 45 -6.15 9.35 -12.92
C ALA A 45 -6.58 9.34 -14.39
N ALA A 46 -5.67 8.93 -15.28
CA ALA A 46 -5.91 8.82 -16.71
C ALA A 46 -6.96 7.75 -17.07
N ALA A 47 -7.22 6.79 -16.19
CA ALA A 47 -8.31 5.84 -16.37
C ALA A 47 -9.71 6.44 -16.13
N GLY A 48 -9.78 7.64 -15.55
CA GLY A 48 -11.01 8.42 -15.35
C GLY A 48 -11.44 8.53 -13.89
N ASP A 49 -12.31 9.49 -13.62
CA ASP A 49 -12.83 9.73 -12.27
C ASP A 49 -13.57 8.51 -11.72
N GLY A 50 -13.13 8.04 -10.55
CA GLY A 50 -13.70 6.86 -9.89
C GLY A 50 -13.27 5.52 -10.50
N ALA A 51 -12.40 5.52 -11.52
CA ALA A 51 -11.81 4.32 -12.07
C ALA A 51 -10.99 3.58 -11.00
N ARG A 52 -10.96 2.24 -11.12
CA ARG A 52 -10.16 1.38 -10.26
C ARG A 52 -9.42 0.38 -11.12
N LEU A 53 -8.10 0.34 -10.98
CA LEU A 53 -7.22 -0.51 -11.77
C LEU A 53 -6.64 -1.62 -10.89
N SER A 54 -6.45 -2.82 -11.45
CA SER A 54 -5.63 -3.84 -10.79
C SER A 54 -4.14 -3.51 -10.92
N SER A 55 -3.29 -4.14 -10.12
CA SER A 55 -1.83 -4.02 -10.27
C SER A 55 -1.34 -4.46 -11.64
N SER A 56 -1.97 -5.48 -12.24
CA SER A 56 -1.69 -5.92 -13.61
C SER A 56 -2.07 -4.86 -14.64
N ASP A 57 -3.21 -4.17 -14.46
CA ASP A 57 -3.62 -3.10 -15.37
C ASP A 57 -2.62 -1.94 -15.33
N ILE A 58 -2.16 -1.56 -14.13
CA ILE A 58 -1.14 -0.51 -13.94
C ILE A 58 0.19 -0.98 -14.54
N ALA A 59 0.61 -2.22 -14.27
CA ALA A 59 1.83 -2.80 -14.81
C ALA A 59 1.87 -2.74 -16.34
N SER A 60 0.74 -3.01 -17.00
CA SER A 60 0.61 -3.02 -18.46
C SER A 60 0.85 -1.66 -19.13
N ARG A 61 0.82 -0.57 -18.34
CA ARG A 61 1.08 0.80 -18.82
C ARG A 61 2.56 1.14 -18.87
N PHE A 62 3.42 0.35 -18.23
CA PHE A 62 4.86 0.55 -18.30
C PHE A 62 5.42 0.02 -19.61
N PRO A 63 6.22 0.82 -20.35
CA PRO A 63 6.83 0.39 -21.61
C PRO A 63 7.72 -0.86 -21.49
N THR A 64 8.31 -1.06 -20.31
CA THR A 64 9.25 -2.15 -20.02
C THR A 64 8.82 -2.93 -18.77
N ALA A 65 7.55 -3.32 -18.68
CA ALA A 65 7.09 -4.21 -17.62
C ALA A 65 7.77 -5.58 -17.75
N ALA A 66 8.51 -5.99 -16.72
CA ALA A 66 9.11 -7.32 -16.63
C ALA A 66 8.16 -8.28 -15.92
N ASP A 67 8.42 -9.58 -16.06
CA ASP A 67 7.71 -10.60 -15.28
C ASP A 67 7.88 -10.32 -13.77
N GLY A 68 6.76 -10.14 -13.07
CA GLY A 68 6.74 -9.80 -11.65
C GLY A 68 6.50 -8.32 -11.31
N THR A 69 6.48 -7.40 -12.29
CA THR A 69 6.18 -5.97 -12.04
C THR A 69 4.84 -5.78 -11.32
N ALA A 70 3.80 -6.52 -11.71
CA ALA A 70 2.50 -6.46 -11.04
C ALA A 70 2.56 -6.85 -9.55
N VAL A 71 3.39 -7.84 -9.19
CA VAL A 71 3.55 -8.29 -7.79
C VAL A 71 4.26 -7.23 -6.95
N MET A 72 5.27 -6.57 -7.52
CA MET A 72 5.96 -5.46 -6.85
C MET A 72 5.03 -4.28 -6.64
N LEU A 73 4.25 -3.92 -7.67
CA LEU A 73 3.22 -2.88 -7.58
C LEU A 73 2.16 -3.21 -6.54
N GLU A 74 1.72 -4.47 -6.44
CA GLU A 74 0.70 -4.88 -5.47
C GLU A 74 1.10 -4.49 -4.04
N SER A 75 2.36 -4.73 -3.65
CA SER A 75 2.87 -4.36 -2.32
C SER A 75 2.87 -2.84 -2.10
N MET A 76 3.30 -2.09 -3.12
CA MET A 76 3.35 -0.64 -3.07
C MET A 76 1.93 -0.03 -3.00
N LEU A 77 1.03 -0.45 -3.88
CA LEU A 77 -0.36 0.01 -3.95
C LEU A 77 -1.10 -0.30 -2.65
N HIS A 78 -0.85 -1.48 -2.06
CA HIS A 78 -1.43 -1.86 -0.77
C HIS A 78 -0.96 -0.92 0.35
N MET A 79 0.33 -0.60 0.39
CA MET A 79 0.88 0.31 1.39
C MET A 79 0.31 1.72 1.26
N LEU A 80 0.18 2.24 0.04
CA LEU A 80 -0.45 3.55 -0.21
C LEU A 80 -1.94 3.54 0.18
N ALA A 81 -2.66 2.44 -0.09
CA ALA A 81 -4.05 2.27 0.32
C ALA A 81 -4.20 2.21 1.85
N ALA A 82 -3.30 1.51 2.54
CA ALA A 82 -3.28 1.45 4.00
C ALA A 82 -3.06 2.84 4.64
N HIS A 83 -2.42 3.76 3.92
CA HIS A 83 -2.21 5.15 4.33
C HIS A 83 -3.22 6.13 3.69
N SER A 84 -4.33 5.64 3.16
CA SER A 84 -5.43 6.45 2.60
C SER A 84 -5.04 7.36 1.42
N LEU A 85 -3.94 7.05 0.72
CA LEU A 85 -3.56 7.72 -0.52
C LEU A 85 -4.28 7.10 -1.73
N LEU A 86 -4.61 5.81 -1.62
CA LEU A 86 -5.42 5.08 -2.59
C LEU A 86 -6.66 4.48 -1.93
N ILE A 87 -7.69 4.22 -2.74
CA ILE A 87 -8.87 3.46 -2.37
C ILE A 87 -8.67 2.03 -2.88
N CYS A 88 -8.72 1.05 -1.98
CA CYS A 88 -8.66 -0.38 -2.34
C CYS A 88 -10.05 -1.01 -2.28
N SER A 89 -10.42 -1.78 -3.29
CA SER A 89 -11.55 -2.71 -3.24
C SER A 89 -11.18 -4.08 -3.75
N VAL A 90 -11.79 -5.10 -3.15
CA VAL A 90 -11.70 -6.48 -3.63
C VAL A 90 -12.93 -6.80 -4.45
N GLU A 91 -12.75 -7.28 -5.67
CA GLU A 91 -13.86 -7.78 -6.48
C GLU A 91 -14.27 -9.17 -6.01
N ASN A 92 -15.56 -9.33 -5.70
CA ASN A 92 -16.11 -10.60 -5.25
C ASN A 92 -16.36 -11.53 -6.45
N GLY A 93 -15.34 -12.30 -6.81
CA GLY A 93 -15.45 -13.34 -7.84
C GLY A 93 -14.17 -14.17 -7.92
N GLY A 94 -14.23 -15.42 -7.43
CA GLY A 94 -13.28 -16.53 -7.68
C GLY A 94 -11.83 -16.41 -7.22
N GLY A 95 -11.24 -15.21 -7.25
CA GLY A 95 -9.82 -14.96 -6.97
C GLY A 95 -9.52 -13.64 -6.24
N GLY A 96 -10.54 -12.83 -5.91
CA GLY A 96 -10.37 -11.65 -5.04
C GLY A 96 -9.36 -10.62 -5.57
N VAL A 97 -9.49 -10.21 -6.84
CA VAL A 97 -8.59 -9.22 -7.43
C VAL A 97 -8.79 -7.88 -6.74
N ARG A 98 -7.69 -7.32 -6.22
CA ARG A 98 -7.65 -5.97 -5.65
C ARG A 98 -7.60 -4.95 -6.77
N ARG A 99 -8.41 -3.91 -6.64
CA ARG A 99 -8.37 -2.74 -7.51
C ARG A 99 -8.18 -1.47 -6.70
N TYR A 100 -7.41 -0.56 -7.29
CA TYR A 100 -6.92 0.66 -6.68
C TYR A 100 -7.43 1.87 -7.47
N GLY A 101 -8.04 2.81 -6.76
CA GLY A 101 -8.40 4.14 -7.27
C GLY A 101 -7.72 5.24 -6.45
N ILE A 102 -7.72 6.48 -6.94
CA ILE A 102 -7.15 7.60 -6.19
C ILE A 102 -8.08 8.04 -5.05
N ALA A 103 -7.54 8.14 -3.83
CA ALA A 103 -8.22 8.77 -2.70
C ALA A 103 -8.06 10.30 -2.77
N PRO A 104 -8.88 11.10 -2.07
CA PRO A 104 -8.73 12.56 -2.07
C PRO A 104 -7.32 13.06 -1.73
N ALA A 105 -6.63 12.41 -0.78
CA ALA A 105 -5.25 12.74 -0.43
C ALA A 105 -4.23 12.36 -1.51
N GLY A 106 -4.50 11.30 -2.29
CA GLY A 106 -3.66 10.87 -3.40
C GLY A 106 -3.64 11.85 -4.58
N LYS A 107 -4.62 12.76 -4.68
CA LYS A 107 -4.70 13.76 -5.76
C LYS A 107 -3.61 14.86 -5.70
N PHE A 108 -2.84 14.89 -4.61
CA PHE A 108 -1.76 15.87 -4.41
C PHE A 108 -0.39 15.32 -4.80
N PHE A 109 -0.36 14.09 -5.32
CA PHE A 109 0.82 13.39 -5.85
C PHE A 109 0.57 13.09 -7.32
#